data_AF-A0A2V9V4J4-F1
#
_entry.id   AF-A0A2V9V4J4-F1
#
_cell.length_a   1.000
_cell.length_b   1.000
_cell.length_c   1.000
_cell.angle_alpha   90.00
_cell.angle_beta   90.00
_cell.angle_gamma   90.00
#
_symmetry.space_group_name_H-M   'P 1'
#
loop_
_entity.id
_entity.type
_entity.pdbx_description
1 polymer ?
#
loop_
_entity_poly.entity_id
_entity_poly.type
_entity_poly.pdbx_seq_one_letter_code
_entity_poly.pdbx_strand_id
1 'polypeptide(L)'
;MMIMSAVDSTFFTLNEVATAIWRAADGHTALAEIVEREVCRDFEVEPEEARRDAEQFVSELSQHGILLVSEEPIPTNQPGTAESQ
;
A
#
# COMPACT_ATOMS: atom_id res chain seq x y z
N MET A 1 -11.32 -5.54 4.69
CA MET A 1 -11.35 -4.12 5.16
C MET A 1 -11.89 -3.24 4.03
N MET A 2 -12.38 -2.03 4.26
CA MET A 2 -12.83 -1.13 3.18
C MET A 2 -12.12 0.21 3.28
N ILE A 3 -11.66 0.75 2.15
CA ILE A 3 -11.01 2.05 2.02
C ILE A 3 -11.83 2.91 1.07
N MET A 4 -12.01 4.19 1.40
CA MET A 4 -12.65 5.16 0.52
C MET A 4 -11.60 6.12 -0.02
N SER A 5 -11.56 6.32 -1.34
CA SER A 5 -10.78 7.40 -1.95
C SER A 5 -11.37 8.74 -1.53
N ALA A 6 -10.55 9.63 -0.97
CA ALA A 6 -10.97 11.00 -0.70
C ALA A 6 -11.09 11.85 -1.98
N VAL A 7 -10.43 11.42 -3.07
CA VAL A 7 -10.36 12.18 -4.33
C VAL A 7 -11.58 11.90 -5.21
N ASP A 8 -11.93 10.62 -5.37
CA ASP A 8 -13.00 10.20 -6.28
C ASP A 8 -14.24 9.61 -5.54
N SER A 9 -14.20 9.54 -4.20
CA SER A 9 -15.26 8.90 -3.38
C SER A 9 -15.53 7.43 -3.73
N THR A 10 -14.59 6.76 -4.41
CA THR A 10 -14.66 5.34 -4.75
C THR A 10 -14.41 4.49 -3.50
N PHE A 11 -15.14 3.39 -3.35
CA PHE A 11 -14.92 2.40 -2.29
C PHE A 11 -14.14 1.20 -2.81
N PHE A 12 -13.03 0.89 -2.17
CA PHE A 12 -12.22 -0.30 -2.41
C PHE A 12 -12.42 -1.29 -1.29
N THR A 13 -12.80 -2.52 -1.65
CA THR A 13 -12.91 -3.62 -0.68
C THR A 13 -11.64 -4.43 -0.73
N LEU A 14 -10.91 -4.44 0.38
CA LEU A 14 -9.70 -5.21 0.57
C LEU A 14 -10.06 -6.65 0.94
N ASN A 15 -9.52 -7.61 0.18
CA ASN A 15 -9.47 -9.01 0.61
C ASN A 15 -8.50 -9.16 1.80
N GLU A 16 -8.38 -10.38 2.33
CA GLU A 16 -7.56 -10.62 3.53
C GLU A 16 -6.07 -10.33 3.28
N VAL A 17 -5.57 -10.71 2.09
CA VAL A 17 -4.20 -10.45 1.62
C VAL A 17 -3.90 -8.95 1.52
N ALA A 18 -4.74 -8.20 0.80
CA ALA A 18 -4.61 -6.75 0.65
C ALA A 18 -4.75 -6.03 2.00
N THR A 19 -5.58 -6.54 2.90
CA THR A 19 -5.70 -6.02 4.27
C THR A 19 -4.42 -6.25 5.08
N ALA A 20 -3.76 -7.41 4.93
CA ALA A 20 -2.48 -7.68 5.57
C ALA A 20 -1.39 -6.73 5.06
N ILE A 21 -1.25 -6.61 3.73
CA ILE A 21 -0.31 -5.70 3.09
C ILE A 21 -0.54 -4.26 3.55
N TRP A 22 -1.80 -3.80 3.54
CA TRP A 22 -2.16 -2.45 3.97
C TRP A 22 -1.78 -2.16 5.42
N ARG A 23 -1.95 -3.14 6.32
CA ARG A 23 -1.59 -2.98 7.74
C ARG A 23 -0.09 -2.91 7.98
N ALA A 24 0.69 -3.57 7.12
CA ALA A 24 2.16 -3.58 7.19
C ALA A 24 2.83 -2.50 6.32
N ALA A 25 2.05 -1.73 5.57
CA ALA A 25 2.54 -0.64 4.74
C ALA A 25 2.89 0.58 5.61
N ASP A 26 4.10 0.59 6.17
CA ASP A 26 4.64 1.72 6.95
C ASP A 26 5.25 2.84 6.07
N GLY A 27 5.32 2.65 4.75
CA GLY A 27 5.96 3.60 3.80
C GLY A 27 7.50 3.53 3.75
N HIS A 28 8.11 2.75 4.63
CA HIS A 28 9.55 2.49 4.67
C HIS A 28 9.93 1.07 4.23
N THR A 29 9.04 0.10 4.47
CA THR A 29 9.26 -1.32 4.15
C THR A 29 8.87 -1.59 2.71
N ALA A 30 9.72 -2.35 1.99
CA ALA A 30 9.44 -2.73 0.61
C ALA A 30 8.23 -3.68 0.52
N LEU A 31 7.43 -3.54 -0.54
CA LEU A 31 6.24 -4.37 -0.76
C LEU A 31 6.57 -5.87 -0.78
N ALA A 32 7.67 -6.26 -1.42
CA ALA A 32 8.10 -7.65 -1.48
C ALA A 32 8.37 -8.25 -0.09
N GLU A 33 8.99 -7.47 0.82
CA GLU A 33 9.27 -7.91 2.17
C GLU A 33 7.99 -8.02 3.02
N ILE A 34 7.03 -7.12 2.80
CA ILE A 34 5.69 -7.21 3.42
C ILE A 34 4.97 -8.48 2.95
N VAL A 35 4.97 -8.76 1.64
CA VAL A 35 4.32 -9.93 1.06
C VAL A 35 4.91 -11.23 1.60
N GLU A 36 6.24 -11.35 1.66
CA GLU A 36 6.87 -12.56 2.19
C GLU A 36 6.55 -12.77 3.68
N ARG A 37 6.60 -11.71 4.48
CA ARG A 37 6.48 -11.82 5.95
C ARG A 37 5.04 -11.97 6.43
N GLU A 38 4.11 -11.26 5.80
CA GLU A 38 2.71 -11.19 6.22
C GLU A 38 1.81 -12.08 5.36
N VAL A 39 2.06 -12.21 4.06
CA VAL A 39 1.16 -12.93 3.16
C VAL A 39 1.59 -14.38 2.99
N CYS A 40 2.81 -14.63 2.52
CA CYS A 40 3.29 -16.00 2.29
C CYS A 40 3.28 -16.85 3.56
N ARG A 41 3.57 -16.22 4.71
CA ARG A 41 3.61 -16.91 5.99
C ARG A 41 2.22 -17.26 6.55
N ASP A 42 1.25 -16.35 6.46
CA ASP A 42 -0.06 -16.54 7.09
C ASP A 42 -1.10 -17.17 6.15
N PHE A 43 -0.93 -17.02 4.84
CA PHE A 43 -1.91 -17.47 3.83
C PHE A 43 -1.44 -18.66 3.00
N GLU A 44 -0.20 -19.14 3.19
CA GLU A 44 0.38 -20.31 2.51
C GLU A 44 0.25 -20.24 0.97
N VAL A 45 0.33 -19.02 0.43
CA VAL A 45 0.26 -18.73 -1.00
C VAL A 45 1.64 -18.63 -1.63
N GLU A 46 1.71 -18.91 -2.94
CA GLU A 46 2.95 -18.75 -3.70
C GLU A 46 3.42 -17.29 -3.68
N PRO A 47 4.72 -17.03 -3.45
CA PRO A 47 5.27 -15.67 -3.40
C PRO A 47 5.00 -14.91 -4.70
N GLU A 48 5.03 -15.58 -5.84
CA GLU A 48 4.83 -14.96 -7.14
C GLU A 48 3.39 -14.49 -7.34
N GLU A 49 2.42 -15.28 -6.85
CA GLU A 49 1.00 -14.93 -6.87
C GLU A 49 0.73 -13.79 -5.89
N ALA A 50 1.20 -13.91 -4.65
CA ALA A 50 1.03 -12.90 -3.63
C ALA A 50 1.64 -11.55 -4.04
N ARG A 51 2.81 -11.58 -4.71
CA ARG A 51 3.47 -10.37 -5.21
C ARG A 51 2.69 -9.72 -6.34
N ARG A 52 2.11 -10.51 -7.27
CA ARG A 52 1.26 -9.97 -8.35
C ARG A 52 -0.02 -9.35 -7.80
N ASP A 53 -0.67 -10.02 -6.88
CA ASP A 53 -1.87 -9.50 -6.22
C ASP A 53 -1.57 -8.20 -5.46
N ALA A 54 -0.44 -8.17 -4.75
CA ALA A 54 0.03 -6.97 -4.08
C ALA A 54 0.30 -5.83 -5.05
N GLU A 55 1.04 -6.08 -6.14
CA GLU A 55 1.35 -5.10 -7.19
C GLU A 55 0.09 -4.53 -7.86
N GLN A 56 -0.86 -5.40 -8.19
CA GLN A 56 -2.15 -4.98 -8.75
C GLN A 56 -2.89 -4.08 -7.77
N PHE A 57 -2.95 -4.49 -6.50
CA PHE A 57 -3.61 -3.75 -5.44
C PHE A 57 -3.02 -2.34 -5.24
N VAL A 58 -1.69 -2.23 -5.09
CA VAL A 58 -1.06 -0.91 -4.94
C VAL A 58 -1.15 -0.07 -6.21
N SER A 59 -1.10 -0.69 -7.39
CA SER A 59 -1.30 0.00 -8.67
C SER A 59 -2.70 0.60 -8.78
N GLU A 60 -3.75 -0.16 -8.43
CA GLU A 60 -5.12 0.34 -8.43
C GLU A 60 -5.25 1.51 -7.44
N LEU A 61 -4.83 1.34 -6.19
CA LEU A 61 -4.91 2.43 -5.20
C LEU A 61 -4.11 3.68 -5.60
N SER A 62 -2.95 3.50 -6.23
CA SER A 62 -2.12 4.60 -6.71
C SER A 62 -2.80 5.36 -7.85
N GLN A 63 -3.46 4.67 -8.77
CA GLN A 63 -4.23 5.31 -9.85
C GLN A 63 -5.39 6.15 -9.30
N HIS A 64 -5.97 5.74 -8.16
CA HIS A 64 -7.05 6.45 -7.49
C HIS A 64 -6.58 7.51 -6.48
N GLY A 65 -5.27 7.75 -6.36
CA GLY A 65 -4.69 8.74 -5.45
C GLY A 65 -4.84 8.41 -3.97
N ILE A 66 -5.04 7.13 -3.63
CA ILE A 66 -5.28 6.66 -2.26
C ILE A 66 -3.96 6.28 -1.57
N LEU A 67 -3.03 5.73 -2.34
CA LEU A 67 -1.73 5.26 -1.85
C LEU A 67 -0.61 5.79 -2.75
N LEU A 68 0.54 6.11 -2.16
CA LEU A 68 1.74 6.48 -2.88
C LEU A 68 2.66 5.26 -2.98
N VAL A 69 2.97 4.83 -4.20
CA VAL A 69 4.00 3.82 -4.44
C VAL A 69 5.29 4.55 -4.82
N SER A 70 6.40 4.18 -4.20
CA SER A 70 7.71 4.73 -4.52
C SER A 70 8.74 3.60 -4.49
N GLU A 71 9.66 3.61 -5.47
CA GLU A 71 10.77 2.65 -5.55
C GLU A 71 11.83 2.91 -4.47
N GLU A 72 11.82 4.13 -3.93
CA GLU A 72 12.65 4.59 -2.82
C GLU A 72 11.76 4.88 -1.61
N PRO A 73 12.24 4.68 -0.37
CA PRO A 73 11.48 4.96 0.84
C PRO A 73 10.98 6.40 0.82
N ILE A 74 9.69 6.61 1.07
CA ILE A 74 9.04 7.91 0.92
C ILE A 74 9.66 8.86 1.95
N PRO A 75 10.42 9.89 1.51
CA PRO A 75 11.01 10.83 2.46
C PRO A 75 9.86 11.53 3.18
N THR A 76 9.83 11.43 4.50
CA THR A 76 8.85 12.13 5.35
C THR A 76 9.18 13.63 5.31
N ASN A 77 8.86 14.30 4.21
CA ASN A 77 9.04 15.74 4.12
C ASN A 77 7.98 16.40 5.00
N GLN A 78 8.41 16.86 6.17
CA GLN A 78 7.60 17.62 7.12
C GLN A 78 6.84 18.76 6.39
N PRO A 79 5.52 18.92 6.61
CA PRO A 79 4.84 20.16 6.25
C PRO A 79 5.36 21.26 7.16
N GLY A 80 6.33 22.02 6.66
CA GLY A 80 6.99 23.07 7.41
C GLY A 80 7.84 23.94 6.51
N THR A 81 7.25 24.54 5.49
CA THR A 81 7.91 25.64 4.78
C THR A 81 6.90 26.72 4.39
N ALA A 82 7.08 27.87 5.06
CA ALA A 82 6.74 29.23 4.64
C ALA A 82 5.28 29.70 4.73
N GLU A 83 4.78 29.88 5.95
CA GLU A 83 4.07 31.13 6.25
C GLU A 83 5.14 32.20 6.53
N SER A 84 5.37 33.04 5.52
CA SER A 84 6.08 34.31 5.66
C SER A 84 5.45 35.24 4.65
N GLN A 85 4.42 35.98 5.06
CA GLN A 85 4.18 37.40 4.75
C GLN A 85 3.26 38.01 5.81
#